data_AF-A0A0S1SP20-F1
#
_entry.id   AF-A0A0S1SP20-F1
#
_cell.length_a   1.000
_cell.length_b   1.000
_cell.length_c   1.000
_cell.angle_alpha   90.00
_cell.angle_beta   90.00
_cell.angle_gamma   90.00
#
_symmetry.space_group_name_H-M   'P 1'
#
loop_
_entity.id
_entity.type
_entity.pdbx_description
1 polymer ?
#
loop_
_entity_poly.entity_id
_entity_poly.type
_entity_poly.pdbx_seq_one_letter_code
_entity_poly.pdbx_strand_id
1 'polypeptide(L)'
;MNAASPLTFFLSPIGVFYSVTVPFLLLLIFSLIILASASVPGAKTGKVALAAFHYIMQGVGIVLMTIGAIPTLVSVLGGPPYPGRIYMSLLWVFLAGGALFLWHEQCTQKIERASVAVVHALFVTTVKTIGYAVSLFSALALLITIALGQYRPNWWVSPVILFLFGVLLFWSAKESDAAEPSFQSAALHPAHKGHKKTKSRGWFGFRLFGRRA
;
A
#
# COMPACT_ATOMS: atom_id res chain seq x y z
N MET A 1 -18.29 -33.08 20.58
CA MET A 1 -17.54 -31.87 20.13
C MET A 1 -18.24 -31.38 18.88
N ASN A 2 -19.11 -30.37 19.00
CA ASN A 2 -19.85 -29.86 17.84
C ASN A 2 -18.87 -29.05 16.99
N ALA A 3 -18.59 -29.55 15.79
CA ALA A 3 -17.85 -28.79 14.79
C ALA A 3 -18.65 -27.51 14.49
N ALA A 4 -18.16 -26.35 14.93
CA ALA A 4 -18.72 -25.08 14.53
C ALA A 4 -18.64 -25.01 13.00
N SER A 5 -19.79 -25.07 12.34
CA SER A 5 -19.84 -24.93 10.89
C SER A 5 -19.34 -23.52 10.53
N PRO A 6 -18.60 -23.33 9.42
CA PRO A 6 -18.12 -22.00 9.03
C PRO A 6 -19.24 -20.95 9.00
N LEU A 7 -20.45 -21.37 8.61
CA LEU A 7 -21.66 -20.54 8.64
C LEU A 7 -22.05 -20.06 10.05
N THR A 8 -21.92 -20.89 11.08
CA THR A 8 -22.18 -20.46 12.47
C THR A 8 -21.18 -19.41 12.95
N PHE A 9 -19.94 -19.43 12.46
CA PHE A 9 -18.99 -18.35 12.73
C PHE A 9 -19.40 -17.06 12.01
N PHE A 10 -19.72 -17.10 10.72
CA PHE A 10 -20.15 -15.92 9.95
C PHE A 10 -21.44 -15.28 10.47
N LEU A 11 -22.38 -16.09 10.98
CA LEU A 11 -23.64 -15.63 11.57
C LEU A 11 -23.51 -15.22 13.04
N SER A 12 -22.37 -15.47 13.68
CA SER A 12 -22.12 -14.99 15.04
C SER A 12 -21.98 -13.45 15.04
N PRO A 13 -22.28 -12.76 16.15
CA PRO A 13 -22.12 -11.30 16.23
C PRO A 13 -20.70 -10.85 15.86
N ILE A 14 -19.70 -11.66 16.20
CA ILE A 14 -18.29 -11.44 15.88
C ILE A 14 -18.05 -11.61 14.37
N GLY A 15 -18.56 -12.69 13.77
CA GLY A 15 -18.43 -12.93 12.34
C GLY A 15 -19.19 -11.95 11.45
N VAL A 16 -20.38 -11.50 11.87
CA VAL A 16 -21.14 -10.44 11.20
C VAL A 16 -20.38 -9.12 11.27
N PHE A 17 -19.81 -8.77 12.44
CA PHE A 17 -19.00 -7.58 12.58
C PHE A 17 -17.79 -7.60 11.63
N TYR A 18 -17.02 -8.68 11.58
CA TYR A 18 -15.88 -8.78 10.67
C TYR A 18 -16.29 -8.86 9.19
N SER A 19 -17.34 -9.62 8.85
CA SER A 19 -17.79 -9.78 7.46
C SER A 19 -18.39 -8.53 6.86
N VAL A 20 -18.92 -7.59 7.66
CA VAL A 20 -19.42 -6.29 7.19
C VAL A 20 -18.32 -5.22 7.28
N THR A 21 -17.54 -5.22 8.36
CA THR A 21 -16.52 -4.20 8.59
C THR A 21 -15.40 -4.29 7.56
N VAL A 22 -14.93 -5.49 7.22
CA VAL A 22 -13.83 -5.68 6.26
C VAL A 22 -14.16 -5.15 4.85
N PRO A 23 -15.29 -5.51 4.21
CA PRO A 23 -15.64 -4.95 2.90
C PRO A 23 -15.98 -3.46 2.97
N PHE A 24 -16.55 -2.97 4.07
CA PHE A 24 -16.79 -1.54 4.26
C PHE A 24 -15.48 -0.74 4.35
N LEU A 25 -14.48 -1.24 5.09
CA LEU A 25 -13.14 -0.65 5.15
C LEU A 25 -12.44 -0.68 3.79
N LEU A 26 -12.57 -1.78 3.04
CA LEU A 26 -12.07 -1.88 1.67
C LEU A 26 -12.71 -0.84 0.74
N LEU A 27 -14.03 -0.68 0.79
CA LEU A 27 -14.76 0.32 0.01
C LEU A 27 -14.36 1.75 0.41
N LEU A 28 -14.18 2.01 1.71
CA LEU A 28 -13.72 3.29 2.22
C LEU A 28 -12.31 3.62 1.70
N ILE A 29 -11.39 2.65 1.76
CA ILE A 29 -10.03 2.78 1.23
C ILE A 29 -10.08 3.04 -0.28
N PHE A 30 -10.89 2.28 -1.02
CA PHE A 30 -11.07 2.46 -2.46
C PHE A 30 -11.61 3.86 -2.81
N SER A 31 -12.58 4.34 -2.03
CA SER A 31 -13.17 5.68 -2.17
C SER A 31 -12.14 6.78 -1.89
N LEU A 32 -11.33 6.62 -0.84
CA LEU A 32 -10.25 7.54 -0.50
C LEU A 32 -9.17 7.59 -1.59
N ILE A 33 -8.83 6.44 -2.20
CA ILE A 33 -7.89 6.38 -3.33
C ILE A 33 -8.43 7.15 -4.54
N ILE A 34 -9.71 7.00 -4.86
CA ILE A 34 -10.34 7.71 -5.98
C ILE A 34 -10.41 9.22 -5.69
N LEU A 35 -10.77 9.61 -4.46
CA LEU A 35 -10.86 11.02 -4.06
C LEU A 35 -9.49 11.69 -4.03
N ALA A 36 -8.46 11.00 -3.56
CA ALA A 36 -7.06 11.45 -3.62
C ALA A 36 -6.55 11.52 -5.07
N SER A 37 -7.00 10.62 -5.95
CA SER A 37 -6.69 10.68 -7.38
C SER A 37 -7.32 11.87 -8.09
N ALA A 38 -8.51 12.31 -7.67
CA ALA A 38 -9.23 13.42 -8.28
C ALA A 38 -8.66 14.79 -7.89
N SER A 39 -7.86 14.85 -6.82
CA SER A 39 -7.29 16.09 -6.28
C SER A 39 -5.88 16.42 -6.77
N VAL A 40 -5.24 15.54 -7.57
CA VAL A 40 -3.90 15.79 -8.14
C VAL A 40 -3.98 16.21 -9.62
N PRO A 41 -3.58 17.45 -9.96
CA PRO A 41 -3.56 17.92 -11.34
C PRO A 41 -2.59 17.09 -12.20
N GLY A 42 -3.07 16.56 -13.34
CA GLY A 42 -2.25 15.82 -14.31
C GLY A 42 -2.25 14.30 -14.15
N ALA A 43 -2.85 13.75 -13.10
CA ALA A 43 -3.01 12.31 -12.95
C ALA A 43 -4.09 11.77 -13.91
N LYS A 44 -3.70 10.90 -14.85
CA LYS A 44 -4.67 10.17 -15.68
C LYS A 44 -5.41 9.19 -14.77
N THR A 45 -6.69 9.47 -14.50
CA THR A 45 -7.57 8.68 -13.61
C THR A 45 -7.51 7.17 -13.88
N GLY A 46 -7.42 6.76 -15.15
CA GLY A 46 -7.27 5.35 -15.53
C GLY A 46 -5.96 4.69 -15.06
N LYS A 47 -4.83 5.41 -15.07
CA LYS A 47 -3.55 4.89 -14.56
C LYS A 47 -3.53 4.80 -13.04
N VAL A 48 -4.23 5.70 -12.35
CA VAL A 48 -4.35 5.67 -10.89
C VAL A 48 -5.23 4.50 -10.44
N ALA A 49 -6.35 4.26 -11.13
CA ALA A 49 -7.19 3.08 -10.86
C ALA A 49 -6.44 1.76 -11.09
N LEU A 50 -5.60 1.68 -12.13
CA LEU A 50 -4.77 0.51 -12.40
C LEU A 50 -3.67 0.33 -11.33
N ALA A 51 -3.04 1.41 -10.87
CA ALA A 51 -2.12 1.36 -9.74
C ALA A 51 -2.83 0.90 -8.45
N ALA A 52 -4.02 1.45 -8.16
CA ALA A 52 -4.85 1.06 -7.02
C ALA A 52 -5.15 -0.43 -7.02
N PHE A 53 -5.56 -0.98 -8.17
CA PHE A 53 -5.80 -2.41 -8.32
C PHE A 53 -4.56 -3.23 -7.96
N HIS A 54 -3.39 -2.88 -8.46
CA HIS A 54 -2.17 -3.61 -8.16
C HIS A 54 -1.76 -3.53 -6.69
N TYR A 55 -1.87 -2.36 -6.04
CA TYR A 55 -1.63 -2.22 -4.59
C TYR A 55 -2.64 -3.01 -3.74
N ILE A 56 -3.91 -3.08 -4.17
CA ILE A 56 -4.92 -3.90 -3.50
C ILE A 56 -4.53 -5.38 -3.60
N MET A 57 -4.12 -5.83 -4.78
CA MET A 57 -3.69 -7.22 -4.97
C MET A 57 -2.40 -7.55 -4.19
N GLN A 58 -1.48 -6.58 -4.04
CA GLN A 58 -0.36 -6.71 -3.10
C GLN A 58 -0.84 -6.87 -1.67
N GLY A 59 -1.81 -6.06 -1.23
CA GLY A 59 -2.44 -6.19 0.08
C GLY A 59 -3.07 -7.57 0.30
N VAL A 60 -3.77 -8.10 -0.70
CA VAL A 60 -4.30 -9.48 -0.68
C VAL A 60 -3.18 -10.51 -0.50
N GLY A 61 -2.05 -10.33 -1.20
CA GLY A 61 -0.85 -11.15 -1.02
C GLY A 61 -0.34 -11.15 0.43
N ILE A 62 -0.23 -9.96 1.05
CA ILE A 62 0.18 -9.80 2.45
C ILE A 62 -0.81 -10.52 3.40
N VAL A 63 -2.11 -10.39 3.16
CA VAL A 63 -3.15 -11.08 3.96
C VAL A 63 -2.99 -12.60 3.87
N LEU A 64 -2.80 -13.15 2.67
CA LEU A 64 -2.57 -14.59 2.47
C LEU A 64 -1.30 -15.08 3.18
N MET A 65 -0.20 -14.32 3.06
CA MET A 65 1.03 -14.60 3.79
C MET A 65 0.80 -14.59 5.31
N THR A 66 0.00 -13.65 5.81
CA THR A 66 -0.33 -13.54 7.24
C THR A 66 -1.16 -14.74 7.73
N ILE A 67 -2.16 -15.17 6.95
CA ILE A 67 -2.99 -16.35 7.24
C ILE A 67 -2.16 -17.63 7.26
N GLY A 68 -1.14 -17.74 6.41
CA GLY A 68 -0.21 -18.88 6.42
C GLY A 68 0.79 -18.83 7.59
N ALA A 69 1.37 -17.65 7.85
CA ALA A 69 2.48 -17.49 8.79
C ALA A 69 2.05 -17.49 10.26
N ILE A 70 1.03 -16.71 10.64
CA ILE A 70 0.67 -16.51 12.05
C ILE A 70 0.23 -17.83 12.73
N PRO A 71 -0.72 -18.61 12.18
CA PRO A 71 -1.12 -19.88 12.80
C PRO A 71 0.03 -20.88 12.89
N THR A 72 0.92 -20.89 11.89
CA THR A 72 2.12 -21.74 11.88
C THR A 72 3.05 -21.37 13.04
N LEU A 73 3.36 -20.08 13.22
CA LEU A 73 4.20 -19.60 14.31
C LEU A 73 3.58 -19.90 15.69
N VAL A 74 2.26 -19.68 15.84
CA VAL A 74 1.56 -19.97 17.10
C VAL A 74 1.60 -21.46 17.41
N SER A 75 1.36 -22.34 16.43
CA SER A 75 1.38 -23.79 16.63
C SER A 75 2.78 -24.30 17.00
N VAL A 76 3.84 -23.78 16.37
CA VAL A 76 5.22 -24.18 16.67
C VAL A 76 5.69 -23.69 18.04
N LEU A 77 5.31 -22.47 18.44
CA LEU A 77 5.85 -21.83 19.65
C LEU A 77 5.01 -22.06 20.92
N GLY A 78 3.73 -22.39 20.80
CA GLY A 78 2.87 -22.49 21.99
C GLY A 78 1.57 -23.28 21.83
N GLY A 79 1.23 -23.73 20.61
CA GLY A 79 0.04 -24.51 20.35
C GLY A 79 0.30 -26.02 20.29
N PRO A 80 -0.76 -26.84 20.23
CA PRO A 80 -0.62 -28.21 19.79
C PRO A 80 -0.09 -28.24 18.35
N PRO A 81 0.84 -29.15 18.02
CA PRO A 81 1.40 -29.23 16.68
C PRO A 81 0.31 -29.63 15.69
N TYR A 82 0.19 -28.88 14.59
CA TYR A 82 -0.70 -29.27 13.52
C TYR A 82 -0.24 -30.56 12.83
N PRO A 83 -1.16 -31.37 12.28
CA PRO A 83 -0.82 -32.45 11.36
C PRO A 83 -0.02 -31.91 10.17
N GLY A 84 0.96 -32.68 9.67
CA GLY A 84 1.83 -32.25 8.56
C GLY A 84 1.09 -31.76 7.32
N ARG A 85 -0.10 -32.33 7.02
CA ARG A 85 -0.97 -31.86 5.93
C ARG A 85 -1.42 -30.41 6.10
N ILE A 86 -1.74 -29.99 7.32
CA ILE A 86 -2.19 -28.61 7.60
C ILE A 86 -1.01 -27.65 7.48
N TYR A 87 0.17 -28.00 7.99
CA TYR A 87 1.39 -27.20 7.79
C TYR A 87 1.68 -27.02 6.30
N MET A 88 1.57 -28.08 5.51
CA MET A 88 1.82 -28.00 4.07
C MET A 88 0.79 -27.11 3.38
N SER A 89 -0.49 -27.19 3.76
CA SER A 89 -1.53 -26.28 3.24
C SER A 89 -1.26 -24.82 3.62
N LEU A 90 -0.87 -24.53 4.86
CA LEU A 90 -0.52 -23.17 5.30
C LEU A 90 0.70 -22.62 4.55
N LEU A 91 1.69 -23.48 4.29
CA LEU A 91 2.86 -23.12 3.50
C LEU A 91 2.50 -22.82 2.04
N TRP A 92 1.62 -23.60 1.43
CA TRP A 92 1.12 -23.32 0.08
C TRP A 92 0.36 -21.99 0.00
N VAL A 93 -0.49 -21.70 1.00
CA VAL A 93 -1.19 -20.42 1.10
C VAL A 93 -0.20 -19.26 1.24
N PHE A 94 0.83 -19.42 2.07
CA PHE A 94 1.89 -18.43 2.23
C PHE A 94 2.64 -18.19 0.91
N LEU A 95 3.03 -19.26 0.22
CA LEU A 95 3.74 -19.21 -1.06
C LEU A 95 2.90 -18.52 -2.14
N ALA A 96 1.62 -18.86 -2.24
CA ALA A 96 0.69 -18.24 -3.17
C ALA A 96 0.53 -16.73 -2.90
N GLY A 97 0.43 -16.35 -1.62
CA GLY A 97 0.41 -14.94 -1.21
C GLY A 97 1.68 -14.18 -1.61
N GLY A 98 2.85 -14.78 -1.37
CA GLY A 98 4.14 -14.19 -1.76
C GLY A 98 4.32 -14.06 -3.28
N ALA A 99 3.92 -15.08 -4.04
CA ALA A 99 3.96 -15.04 -5.50
C ALA A 99 3.04 -13.95 -6.06
N LEU A 100 1.82 -13.82 -5.51
CA LEU A 100 0.87 -12.77 -5.88
C LEU A 100 1.43 -11.37 -5.58
N PHE A 101 2.03 -11.19 -4.40
CA PHE A 101 2.66 -9.94 -4.01
C PHE A 101 3.78 -9.54 -4.98
N LEU A 102 4.70 -10.46 -5.27
CA LEU A 102 5.84 -10.21 -6.17
C LEU A 102 5.39 -9.94 -7.61
N TRP A 103 4.38 -10.66 -8.10
CA TRP A 103 3.83 -10.45 -9.43
C TRP A 103 3.27 -9.04 -9.60
N HIS A 104 2.53 -8.56 -8.61
CA HIS A 104 1.94 -7.23 -8.66
C HIS A 104 2.95 -6.12 -8.38
N GLU A 105 3.98 -6.35 -7.56
CA GLU A 105 5.13 -5.45 -7.44
C GLU A 105 5.79 -5.19 -8.80
N GLN A 106 6.08 -6.24 -9.57
CA GLN A 106 6.63 -6.07 -10.92
C GLN A 106 5.68 -5.33 -11.88
N CYS A 107 4.37 -5.47 -11.71
CA CYS A 107 3.39 -4.74 -12.52
C CYS A 107 3.35 -3.24 -12.18
N THR A 108 3.45 -2.88 -10.90
CA THR A 108 3.42 -1.47 -10.47
C THR A 108 4.60 -0.65 -11.00
N GLN A 109 5.77 -1.27 -11.16
CA GLN A 109 6.98 -0.62 -11.68
C GLN A 109 6.82 -0.10 -13.13
N LYS A 110 5.86 -0.63 -13.88
CA LYS A 110 5.59 -0.23 -15.27
C LYS A 110 4.66 1.00 -15.37
N ILE A 111 4.12 1.48 -14.25
CA ILE A 111 3.18 2.59 -14.20
C ILE A 111 3.91 3.91 -13.98
N GLU A 112 3.30 4.99 -14.43
CA GLU A 112 3.83 6.35 -14.27
C GLU A 112 3.94 6.76 -12.79
N ARG A 113 5.12 7.27 -12.41
CA ARG A 113 5.48 7.55 -11.00
C ARG A 113 4.52 8.51 -10.30
N ALA A 114 4.00 9.52 -11.00
CA ALA A 114 3.06 10.49 -10.43
C ALA A 114 1.74 9.84 -10.01
N SER A 115 1.25 8.86 -10.77
CA SER A 115 0.03 8.11 -10.44
C SER A 115 0.25 7.10 -9.32
N VAL A 116 1.46 6.52 -9.24
CA VAL A 116 1.83 5.55 -8.21
C VAL A 116 2.06 6.20 -6.85
N ALA A 117 2.63 7.41 -6.80
CA ALA A 117 3.00 8.08 -5.56
C ALA A 117 1.84 8.22 -4.56
N VAL A 118 0.67 8.64 -5.05
CA VAL A 118 -0.54 8.83 -4.21
C VAL A 118 -1.03 7.49 -3.65
N VAL A 119 -1.12 6.47 -4.51
CA VAL A 119 -1.62 5.14 -4.13
C VAL A 119 -0.64 4.45 -3.17
N HIS A 120 0.66 4.57 -3.44
CA HIS A 120 1.72 4.07 -2.59
C HIS A 120 1.67 4.70 -1.20
N ALA A 121 1.57 6.04 -1.12
CA ALA A 121 1.47 6.74 0.16
C ALA A 121 0.26 6.28 0.97
N LEU A 122 -0.88 6.09 0.31
CA LEU A 122 -2.11 5.60 0.96
C LEU A 122 -1.96 4.15 1.42
N PHE A 123 -1.34 3.28 0.61
CA PHE A 123 -1.05 1.91 0.97
C PHE A 123 -0.13 1.81 2.19
N VAL A 124 1.00 2.52 2.18
CA VAL A 124 1.96 2.59 3.30
C VAL A 124 1.29 3.11 4.57
N THR A 125 0.49 4.17 4.46
CA THR A 125 -0.27 4.73 5.60
C THR A 125 -1.28 3.73 6.15
N THR A 126 -1.95 2.97 5.28
CA THR A 126 -2.90 1.93 5.68
C THR A 126 -2.19 0.80 6.43
N VAL A 127 -1.07 0.30 5.89
CA VAL A 127 -0.27 -0.75 6.54
C VAL A 127 0.26 -0.28 7.90
N LYS A 128 0.73 0.97 8.02
CA LYS A 128 1.12 1.57 9.31
C LYS A 128 -0.01 1.59 10.31
N THR A 129 -1.18 2.06 9.88
CA THR A 129 -2.36 2.19 10.75
C THR A 129 -2.80 0.82 11.26
N ILE A 130 -2.81 -0.20 10.39
CA ILE A 130 -3.11 -1.59 10.76
C ILE A 130 -2.05 -2.12 11.74
N GLY A 131 -0.76 -1.94 11.44
CA GLY A 131 0.34 -2.39 12.31
C GLY A 131 0.26 -1.76 13.71
N TYR A 132 -0.04 -0.47 13.80
CA TYR A 132 -0.25 0.23 15.06
C TYR A 132 -1.47 -0.32 15.82
N ALA A 133 -2.61 -0.46 15.16
CA ALA A 133 -3.82 -1.00 15.77
C ALA A 133 -3.61 -2.43 16.31
N VAL A 134 -2.99 -3.31 15.51
CA VAL A 134 -2.67 -4.69 15.92
C VAL A 134 -1.73 -4.70 17.12
N SER A 135 -0.67 -3.88 17.11
CA SER A 135 0.26 -3.77 18.23
C SER A 135 -0.45 -3.29 19.51
N LEU A 136 -1.27 -2.24 19.38
CA LEU A 136 -2.01 -1.66 20.50
C LEU A 136 -2.99 -2.68 21.10
N PHE A 137 -3.84 -3.31 20.28
CA PHE A 137 -4.78 -4.31 20.76
C PHE A 137 -4.09 -5.51 21.40
N SER A 138 -2.95 -5.94 20.84
CA SER A 138 -2.20 -7.06 21.40
C SER A 138 -1.54 -6.71 22.74
N ALA A 139 -1.02 -5.48 22.88
CA ALA A 139 -0.51 -4.98 24.14
C ALA A 139 -1.61 -4.87 25.21
N LEU A 140 -2.79 -4.34 24.84
CA LEU A 140 -3.95 -4.31 25.73
C LEU A 140 -4.38 -5.73 26.14
N ALA A 141 -4.41 -6.68 25.20
CA ALA A 141 -4.76 -8.08 25.49
C ALA A 141 -3.79 -8.71 26.50
N LEU A 142 -2.47 -8.45 26.37
CA LEU A 142 -1.48 -8.86 27.37
C LEU A 142 -1.78 -8.25 28.75
N LEU A 143 -1.98 -6.92 28.80
CA LEU A 143 -2.22 -6.21 30.05
C LEU A 143 -3.50 -6.69 30.75
N ILE A 144 -4.58 -6.90 30.02
CA ILE A 144 -5.84 -7.41 30.56
C ILE A 144 -5.66 -8.84 31.08
N THR A 145 -4.97 -9.70 30.34
CA THR A 145 -4.73 -11.10 30.77
C THR A 145 -3.88 -11.15 32.04
N ILE A 146 -2.89 -10.27 32.15
CA ILE A 146 -2.08 -10.10 33.37
C ILE A 146 -2.94 -9.61 34.54
N ALA A 147 -3.78 -8.59 34.32
CA ALA A 147 -4.64 -8.02 35.36
C ALA A 147 -5.70 -9.03 35.88
N LEU A 148 -6.22 -9.88 34.99
CA LEU A 148 -7.20 -10.92 35.34
C LEU A 148 -6.57 -12.18 35.97
N GLY A 149 -5.24 -12.30 35.97
CA GLY A 149 -4.52 -13.45 36.52
C GLY A 149 -4.81 -14.79 35.84
N GLN A 150 -5.34 -14.78 34.62
CA GLN A 150 -5.79 -15.98 33.90
C GLN A 150 -4.66 -16.60 33.07
N TYR A 151 -3.67 -17.20 33.74
CA TYR A 151 -2.48 -17.76 33.11
C TYR A 151 -2.68 -19.22 32.69
N ARG A 152 -3.21 -19.45 31.49
CA ARG A 152 -3.21 -20.79 30.87
C ARG A 152 -1.83 -21.11 30.27
N PRO A 153 -1.40 -22.37 30.15
CA PRO A 153 -0.15 -22.70 29.46
C PRO A 153 -0.08 -22.02 28.08
N ASN A 154 1.06 -21.38 27.77
CA ASN A 154 1.33 -20.68 26.51
C ASN A 154 0.39 -19.50 26.17
N TRP A 155 -0.33 -18.95 27.16
CA TRP A 155 -1.25 -17.82 26.99
C TRP A 155 -0.63 -16.58 26.32
N TRP A 156 0.66 -16.34 26.57
CA TRP A 156 1.39 -15.16 26.09
C TRP A 156 1.82 -15.26 24.63
N VAL A 157 1.88 -16.48 24.06
CA VAL A 157 2.50 -16.73 22.75
C VAL A 157 1.75 -16.01 21.64
N SER A 158 0.42 -16.15 21.59
CA SER A 158 -0.42 -15.51 20.57
C SER A 158 -0.33 -13.97 20.61
N PRO A 159 -0.53 -13.31 21.76
CA PRO A 159 -0.46 -11.85 21.79
C PRO A 159 0.97 -11.31 21.64
N VAL A 160 2.02 -12.04 22.04
CA VAL A 160 3.40 -11.63 21.75
C VAL A 160 3.70 -11.72 20.25
N ILE A 161 3.31 -12.81 19.56
CA ILE A 161 3.49 -12.92 18.10
C ILE A 161 2.74 -11.80 17.37
N LEU A 162 1.49 -11.53 17.76
CA LEU A 162 0.69 -10.47 17.15
C LEU A 162 1.28 -9.08 17.42
N PHE A 163 1.82 -8.85 18.62
CA PHE A 163 2.51 -7.61 18.94
C PHE A 163 3.75 -7.41 18.06
N LEU A 164 4.61 -8.43 17.97
CA LEU A 164 5.80 -8.39 17.13
C LEU A 164 5.45 -8.22 15.64
N PHE A 165 4.39 -8.88 15.18
CA PHE A 165 3.89 -8.73 13.81
C PHE A 165 3.38 -7.31 13.55
N GLY A 166 2.62 -6.73 14.48
CA GLY A 166 2.14 -5.35 14.37
C GLY A 166 3.30 -4.34 14.33
N VAL A 167 4.32 -4.53 15.16
CA VAL A 167 5.54 -3.70 15.17
C VAL A 167 6.30 -3.86 13.86
N LEU A 168 6.41 -5.08 13.34
CA LEU A 168 7.05 -5.36 12.06
C LEU A 168 6.32 -4.67 10.90
N LEU A 169 4.98 -4.72 10.87
CA LEU A 169 4.19 -4.01 9.86
C LEU A 169 4.41 -2.50 9.94
N PHE A 170 4.35 -1.94 11.15
CA PHE A 170 4.59 -0.53 11.40
C PHE A 170 5.99 -0.10 10.93
N TRP A 171 7.00 -0.91 11.18
CA TRP A 171 8.39 -0.62 10.80
C TRP A 171 8.66 -0.85 9.30
N SER A 172 8.05 -1.87 8.69
CA SER A 172 8.24 -2.16 7.26
C SER A 172 7.79 -1.01 6.36
N ALA A 173 6.82 -0.23 6.84
CA ALA A 173 6.25 0.92 6.16
C ALA A 173 7.05 2.21 6.43
N LYS A 174 8.40 2.12 6.39
CA LYS A 174 9.29 3.29 6.51
C LYS A 174 8.91 4.31 5.42
N GLU A 175 8.66 5.57 5.80
CA GLU A 175 8.48 6.64 4.82
C GLU A 175 9.72 6.63 3.91
N SER A 176 9.52 6.32 2.64
CA SER A 176 10.40 6.88 1.62
C SER A 176 10.15 8.39 1.68
N ASP A 177 11.21 9.17 1.93
CA ASP A 177 11.19 10.63 1.91
C ASP A 177 10.57 11.12 0.61
N ALA A 178 9.24 11.27 0.62
CA ALA A 178 8.47 11.74 -0.51
C ALA A 178 8.05 13.17 -0.21
N ALA A 179 9.01 14.09 -0.28
CA ALA A 179 8.78 15.49 -0.62
C ALA A 179 10.10 16.28 -0.66
N GLU A 180 10.68 16.43 -1.86
CA GLU A 180 10.75 17.80 -2.34
C GLU A 180 9.75 17.93 -3.49
N PRO A 181 8.73 18.80 -3.37
CA PRO A 181 7.93 19.16 -4.52
C PRO A 181 8.82 19.97 -5.45
N SER A 182 9.37 19.35 -6.49
CA SER A 182 9.97 20.07 -7.62
C SER A 182 8.88 20.73 -8.46
N PHE A 183 7.98 21.49 -7.84
CA PHE A 183 7.19 22.51 -8.51
C PHE A 183 8.01 23.80 -8.42
N GLN A 184 9.04 23.90 -9.26
CA GLN A 184 9.42 25.21 -9.77
C GLN A 184 8.21 25.70 -10.56
N SER A 185 7.49 26.66 -9.98
CA SER A 185 6.56 27.49 -10.71
C SER A 185 7.29 27.96 -11.97
N ALA A 186 6.88 27.44 -13.13
CA ALA A 186 7.22 28.08 -14.39
C ALA A 186 6.69 29.51 -14.26
N ALA A 187 7.60 30.47 -14.09
CA ALA A 187 7.25 31.88 -14.14
C ALA A 187 6.64 32.12 -15.52
N LEU A 188 5.31 32.15 -15.57
CA LEU A 188 4.53 32.66 -16.68
C LEU A 188 4.90 34.13 -16.83
N HIS A 189 5.93 34.42 -17.62
CA HIS A 189 6.19 35.78 -18.04
C HIS A 189 5.17 36.11 -19.14
N PRO A 190 4.28 37.11 -18.93
CA PRO A 190 3.22 37.40 -19.86
C PRO A 190 3.79 37.93 -21.17
N ALA A 191 3.21 37.47 -22.28
CA ALA A 191 3.47 37.96 -23.62
C ALA A 191 3.12 39.45 -23.72
N HIS A 192 4.13 40.32 -23.72
CA HIS A 192 3.94 41.73 -24.08
C HIS A 192 4.09 41.90 -25.59
N LYS A 193 2.94 42.03 -26.27
CA LYS A 193 2.86 42.58 -27.62
C LYS A 193 3.50 43.98 -27.64
N GLY A 194 4.37 44.22 -28.61
CA GLY A 194 5.00 45.52 -28.85
C GLY A 194 5.31 45.70 -30.32
N HIS A 195 4.31 46.14 -31.08
CA HIS A 195 4.46 46.68 -32.42
C HIS A 195 5.52 47.82 -32.42
N LYS A 196 6.52 47.76 -33.30
CA LYS A 196 7.15 48.98 -33.85
C LYS A 196 7.53 48.78 -35.32
N LYS A 197 6.84 49.58 -36.14
CA LYS A 197 7.06 49.81 -37.56
C LYS A 197 8.34 50.66 -37.78
N THR A 198 9.05 50.34 -38.86
CA THR A 198 9.75 51.26 -39.79
C THR A 198 11.03 51.98 -39.33
N LYS A 199 12.15 51.68 -40.03
CA LYS A 199 12.86 52.70 -40.83
C LYS A 199 13.78 52.09 -41.89
N SER A 200 13.54 52.52 -43.13
CA SER A 200 14.39 52.34 -44.32
C SER A 200 15.58 53.31 -44.29
N ARG A 201 16.67 52.92 -44.97
CA ARG A 201 17.86 53.65 -45.50
C ARG A 201 19.11 52.79 -45.20
N GLY A 202 19.90 52.27 -46.13
CA GLY A 202 20.21 52.66 -47.49
C GLY A 202 21.64 53.22 -47.55
N TRP A 203 22.65 52.37 -47.84
CA TRP A 203 23.97 52.72 -48.42
C TRP A 203 24.80 51.44 -48.62
N PHE A 204 24.99 50.95 -49.86
CA PHE A 204 26.02 51.26 -50.87
C PHE A 204 27.38 50.56 -50.66
N GLY A 205 27.67 49.62 -51.57
CA GLY A 205 28.95 49.53 -52.29
C GLY A 205 30.08 48.70 -51.67
N PHE A 206 30.39 47.55 -52.29
CA PHE A 206 31.70 47.17 -52.90
C PHE A 206 31.64 45.67 -53.26
N ARG A 207 31.34 45.27 -54.50
CA ARG A 207 32.26 45.02 -55.64
C ARG A 207 33.48 44.17 -55.26
N LEU A 208 33.57 42.94 -55.80
CA LEU A 208 34.57 42.50 -56.82
C LEU A 208 34.93 41.00 -56.75
N PHE A 209 34.87 40.36 -57.94
CA PHE A 209 35.53 39.12 -58.41
C PHE A 209 35.19 37.79 -57.68
N GLY A 210 34.74 36.71 -58.33
CA GLY A 210 34.90 36.31 -59.72
C GLY A 210 36.23 35.58 -59.94
N ARG A 211 36.29 34.28 -59.70
CA ARG A 211 37.24 33.39 -60.40
C ARG A 211 36.70 31.96 -60.48
N ARG A 212 36.52 31.53 -61.73
CA ARG A 212 36.32 30.16 -62.19
C ARG A 212 37.58 29.33 -61.95
N ALA A 213 37.42 28.04 -61.69
CA ALA A 213 37.72 26.97 -62.65
C ALA A 213 36.98 25.71 -62.17
#